data_AF-A0A934X3N3-F1
#
_entry.id   AF-A0A934X3N3-F1
#
_cell.length_a   1.000
_cell.length_b   1.000
_cell.length_c   1.000
_cell.angle_alpha   90.00
_cell.angle_beta   90.00
_cell.angle_gamma   90.00
#
_symmetry.space_group_name_H-M   'P 1'
#
loop_
_entity.id
_entity.type
_entity.pdbx_description
1 polymer ?
#
loop_
_entity_poly.entity_id
_entity_poly.type
_entity_poly.pdbx_seq_one_letter_code
_entity_poly.pdbx_strand_id
1 'polypeptide(L)'
;MRITHLGHSCLFVELADRRILIDPGGFSSGFEDLTDLDAILVTHQHADHLDQKRLPALVRANPGAAVHADPMSAALLVEAGLAVGVLAQGADLHLGDVRVRPVGALHAFNHQWIPTVANVGVRLDAAGEPSLFHPGDAYDGEPGDIDVLAVPINAPWCAVRDSIDFVRRLAPRSMVPIHDGLVAPPGRALYLTHIATNGGDDLTLHDLAGRGAVSIP
;
A
#
# COMPACT_ATOMS: atom_id res chain seq x y z
N MET A 1 13.80 6.95 -5.28
CA MET A 1 12.96 6.10 -4.41
C MET A 1 13.48 4.67 -4.46
N ARG A 2 13.48 3.94 -3.33
CA ARG A 2 13.69 2.49 -3.29
C ARG A 2 12.51 1.80 -2.63
N ILE A 3 12.10 0.65 -3.18
CA ILE A 3 10.96 -0.13 -2.69
C ILE A 3 11.43 -1.56 -2.44
N THR A 4 11.06 -2.11 -1.28
CA THR A 4 11.14 -3.53 -0.96
C THR A 4 9.72 -4.06 -0.79
N HIS A 5 9.38 -5.11 -1.54
CA HIS A 5 8.09 -5.80 -1.38
C HIS A 5 8.24 -6.93 -0.36
N LEU A 6 7.64 -6.75 0.83
CA LEU A 6 7.75 -7.67 1.97
C LEU A 6 6.66 -8.75 2.00
N GLY A 7 5.88 -8.82 0.92
CA GLY A 7 4.81 -9.80 0.72
C GLY A 7 3.46 -9.11 0.63
N HIS A 8 2.58 -9.69 -0.18
CA HIS A 8 1.19 -9.27 -0.32
C HIS A 8 1.02 -7.76 -0.56
N SER A 9 0.58 -6.99 0.44
CA SER A 9 0.39 -5.54 0.35
C SER A 9 1.45 -4.73 1.11
N CYS A 10 2.44 -5.39 1.70
CA CYS A 10 3.44 -4.73 2.51
C CYS A 10 4.60 -4.19 1.66
N LEU A 11 4.68 -2.87 1.56
CA LEU A 11 5.79 -2.17 0.91
C LEU A 11 6.62 -1.42 1.97
N PHE A 12 7.92 -1.66 1.96
CA PHE A 12 8.89 -0.81 2.66
C PHE A 12 9.53 0.14 1.64
N VAL A 13 9.33 1.44 1.86
CA VAL A 13 9.68 2.51 0.93
C VAL A 13 10.73 3.42 1.56
N GLU A 14 11.83 3.61 0.85
CA GLU A 14 12.86 4.59 1.16
C GLU A 14 12.74 5.77 0.17
N LEU A 15 12.41 6.97 0.68
CA LEU A 15 12.08 8.16 -0.11
C LEU A 15 12.54 9.43 0.60
N ALA A 16 13.36 10.28 -0.04
CA ALA A 16 13.85 11.54 0.54
C ALA A 16 14.35 11.39 2.00
N ASP A 17 15.26 10.45 2.21
CA ASP A 17 15.84 10.07 3.52
C ASP A 17 14.84 9.55 4.57
N ARG A 18 13.60 9.21 4.16
CA ARG A 18 12.59 8.60 5.02
C ARG A 18 12.39 7.12 4.77
N ARG A 19 12.13 6.39 5.84
CA ARG A 19 11.85 4.95 5.89
C ARG A 19 10.38 4.75 6.28
N ILE A 20 9.56 4.42 5.29
CA ILE A 20 8.11 4.35 5.42
C ILE A 20 7.66 2.91 5.17
N LEU A 21 6.92 2.34 6.11
CA LEU A 21 6.32 1.01 5.98
C LEU A 21 4.83 1.14 5.73
N ILE A 22 4.31 0.47 4.70
CA ILE A 22 2.88 0.45 4.37
C ILE A 22 2.36 -0.97 4.54
N ASP A 23 1.18 -1.12 5.14
CA ASP A 23 0.41 -2.37 5.30
C ASP A 23 1.20 -3.59 5.80
N PRO A 24 1.81 -3.53 7.01
CA PRO A 24 2.47 -4.68 7.66
C PRO A 24 1.46 -5.72 8.15
N GLY A 25 0.87 -6.44 7.20
CA GLY A 25 -0.17 -7.43 7.43
C GLY A 25 0.30 -8.87 7.58
N GLY A 26 -0.68 -9.73 7.83
CA GLY A 26 -0.56 -11.16 8.14
C GLY A 26 0.15 -12.00 7.09
N PHE A 27 0.06 -11.61 5.82
CA PHE A 27 0.67 -12.33 4.69
C PHE A 27 2.08 -11.84 4.34
N SER A 28 2.62 -10.94 5.17
CA SER A 28 3.92 -10.32 4.99
C SER A 28 4.89 -10.80 6.06
N SER A 29 6.19 -10.72 5.76
CA SER A 29 7.26 -11.15 6.66
C SER A 29 8.52 -10.32 6.48
N GLY A 30 9.35 -10.24 7.52
CA GLY A 30 10.59 -9.47 7.53
C GLY A 30 10.39 -8.01 7.91
N PHE A 31 9.14 -7.55 8.02
CA PHE A 31 8.86 -6.21 8.53
C PHE A 31 9.13 -6.11 10.04
N GLU A 32 9.08 -7.23 10.76
CA GLU A 32 9.25 -7.31 12.22
C GLU A 32 10.65 -6.89 12.68
N ASP A 33 11.64 -7.08 11.81
CA ASP A 33 13.05 -6.78 12.07
C ASP A 33 13.44 -5.35 11.66
N LEU A 34 12.50 -4.57 11.09
CA LEU A 34 12.78 -3.21 10.65
C LEU A 34 12.93 -2.26 11.85
N THR A 35 14.01 -1.49 11.84
CA THR A 35 14.29 -0.39 12.77
C THR A 35 14.40 0.94 12.03
N ASP A 36 14.42 2.03 12.80
CA ASP A 36 14.59 3.40 12.32
C ASP A 36 13.53 3.80 11.28
N LEU A 37 12.31 3.28 11.43
CA LEU A 37 11.15 3.71 10.64
C LEU A 37 10.76 5.13 11.02
N ASP A 38 10.52 5.98 10.02
CA ASP A 38 9.91 7.29 10.20
C ASP A 38 8.38 7.20 10.27
N ALA A 39 7.78 6.23 9.58
CA ALA A 39 6.35 6.02 9.62
C ALA A 39 5.93 4.58 9.36
N ILE A 40 4.79 4.22 9.94
CA ILE A 40 4.03 3.00 9.66
C ILE A 40 2.62 3.43 9.27
N LEU A 41 2.22 3.10 8.05
CA LEU A 41 0.95 3.49 7.44
C LEU A 41 0.10 2.24 7.21
N VAL A 42 -1.17 2.28 7.63
CA VAL A 42 -2.10 1.16 7.48
C VAL A 42 -3.35 1.63 6.74
N THR A 43 -3.62 1.03 5.58
CA THR A 43 -4.73 1.41 4.71
C THR A 43 -6.08 0.95 5.22
N HIS A 44 -6.16 -0.23 5.85
CA HIS A 44 -7.38 -0.75 6.47
C HIS A 44 -7.13 -1.91 7.46
N GLN A 45 -8.18 -2.30 8.17
CA GLN A 45 -8.12 -3.20 9.32
C GLN A 45 -8.06 -4.72 9.01
N HIS A 46 -8.13 -5.13 7.73
CA HIS A 46 -8.09 -6.55 7.41
C HIS A 46 -6.74 -7.17 7.77
N ALA A 47 -6.77 -8.44 8.14
CA ALA A 47 -5.63 -9.11 8.76
C ALA A 47 -4.40 -9.21 7.85
N ASP A 48 -4.59 -9.19 6.54
CA ASP A 48 -3.57 -9.21 5.48
C ASP A 48 -2.95 -7.83 5.19
N HIS A 49 -3.51 -6.75 5.74
CA HIS A 49 -2.95 -5.38 5.72
C HIS A 49 -2.50 -4.89 7.11
N LEU A 50 -3.12 -5.41 8.17
CA LEU A 50 -2.83 -5.07 9.56
C LEU A 50 -2.67 -6.33 10.41
N ASP A 51 -1.42 -6.65 10.77
CA ASP A 51 -1.17 -7.68 11.78
C ASP A 51 -1.26 -7.10 13.20
N GLN A 52 -2.45 -7.14 13.79
CA GLN A 52 -2.70 -6.62 15.14
C GLN A 52 -1.88 -7.32 16.24
N LYS A 53 -1.33 -8.52 15.97
CA LYS A 53 -0.50 -9.25 16.94
C LYS A 53 0.96 -8.82 16.87
N ARG A 54 1.51 -8.62 15.65
CA ARG A 54 2.91 -8.27 15.42
C ARG A 54 3.16 -6.75 15.46
N LEU A 55 2.21 -5.93 15.03
CA LEU A 55 2.37 -4.47 14.94
C LEU A 55 2.81 -3.82 16.27
N PRO A 56 2.25 -4.15 17.46
CA PRO A 56 2.66 -3.50 18.70
C PRO A 56 4.15 -3.68 19.03
N ALA A 57 4.74 -4.82 18.67
CA ALA A 57 6.16 -5.06 18.89
C ALA A 57 7.02 -4.21 17.94
N LEU A 58 6.61 -4.10 16.67
CA LEU A 58 7.25 -3.24 15.68
C LEU A 58 7.24 -1.77 16.11
N VAL A 59 6.08 -1.26 16.58
CA VAL A 59 5.95 0.12 17.05
C VAL A 59 6.87 0.38 18.25
N ARG A 60 6.97 -0.57 19.20
CA ARG A 60 7.91 -0.46 20.33
C ARG A 60 9.38 -0.46 19.90
N ALA A 61 9.73 -1.20 18.85
CA ALA A 61 11.07 -1.20 18.29
C ALA A 61 11.40 0.10 17.52
N ASN A 62 10.37 0.87 17.14
CA ASN A 62 10.48 2.12 16.39
C ASN A 62 9.79 3.28 17.13
N PRO A 63 10.26 3.69 18.32
CA PRO A 63 9.58 4.68 19.15
C PRO A 63 9.49 6.08 18.51
N GLY A 64 10.29 6.36 17.48
CA GLY A 64 10.23 7.61 16.71
C GLY A 64 9.28 7.57 15.51
N ALA A 65 8.73 6.40 15.15
CA ALA A 65 7.87 6.27 13.98
C ALA A 65 6.49 6.89 14.21
N ALA A 66 6.04 7.68 13.24
CA ALA A 66 4.65 8.12 13.19
C ALA A 66 3.75 6.97 12.70
N VAL A 67 2.80 6.53 13.53
CA VAL A 67 1.83 5.50 13.15
C VAL A 67 0.54 6.17 12.70
N HIS A 68 0.11 5.89 11.47
CA HIS A 68 -1.16 6.39 10.95
C HIS A 68 -1.95 5.27 10.29
N ALA A 69 -3.26 5.29 10.47
CA ALA A 69 -4.13 4.28 9.90
C ALA A 69 -5.47 4.89 9.47
N ASP A 70 -6.26 4.17 8.66
CA ASP A 70 -7.65 4.54 8.40
C ASP A 70 -8.44 4.71 9.72
N PRO A 71 -9.60 5.40 9.69
CA PRO A 71 -10.36 5.69 10.90
C PRO A 71 -10.72 4.46 11.76
N MET A 72 -11.02 3.31 11.15
CA MET A 72 -11.39 2.09 11.88
C MET A 72 -10.17 1.42 12.50
N SER A 73 -9.07 1.25 11.75
CA SER A 73 -7.83 0.70 12.31
C SER A 73 -7.24 1.61 13.37
N ALA A 74 -7.26 2.93 13.18
CA ALA A 74 -6.76 3.87 14.17
C ALA A 74 -7.50 3.73 15.51
N ALA A 75 -8.84 3.58 15.46
CA ALA A 75 -9.64 3.34 16.67
C ALA A 75 -9.24 2.02 17.37
N LEU A 76 -9.10 0.92 16.62
CA LEU A 76 -8.67 -0.38 17.15
C LEU A 76 -7.28 -0.31 17.81
N LEU A 77 -6.33 0.37 17.17
CA LEU A 77 -4.96 0.46 17.67
C LEU A 77 -4.85 1.40 18.88
N VAL A 78 -5.64 2.46 18.93
CA VAL A 78 -5.76 3.32 20.12
C VAL A 78 -6.36 2.56 21.29
N GLU A 79 -7.39 1.74 21.07
CA GLU A 79 -7.94 0.86 22.10
C GLU A 79 -6.90 -0.15 22.61
N ALA A 80 -6.01 -0.62 21.73
CA ALA A 80 -4.86 -1.45 22.08
C ALA A 80 -3.70 -0.70 22.76
N GLY A 81 -3.85 0.61 23.01
CA GLY A 81 -2.89 1.44 23.75
C GLY A 81 -1.75 2.02 22.91
N LEU A 82 -1.88 2.04 21.58
CA LEU A 82 -0.91 2.67 20.68
C LEU A 82 -1.28 4.13 20.39
N ALA A 83 -0.28 4.99 20.23
CA ALA A 83 -0.46 6.35 19.74
C ALA A 83 -0.56 6.32 18.20
N VAL A 84 -1.77 6.51 17.66
CA VAL A 84 -2.04 6.40 16.22
C VAL A 84 -2.81 7.61 15.73
N GLY A 85 -2.34 8.21 14.63
CA GLY A 85 -3.05 9.25 13.90
C GLY A 85 -3.99 8.68 12.84
N VAL A 86 -4.95 9.48 12.40
CA VAL A 86 -5.95 9.07 11.40
C VAL A 86 -5.53 9.52 10.01
N LEU A 87 -5.54 8.60 9.04
CA LEU A 87 -5.51 8.89 7.61
C LEU A 87 -6.92 9.27 7.16
N ALA A 88 -7.09 10.50 6.69
CA ALA A 88 -8.36 10.98 6.16
C ALA A 88 -8.11 11.87 4.95
N GLN A 89 -8.88 11.67 3.88
CA GLN A 89 -8.75 12.47 2.67
C GLN A 89 -8.90 13.96 2.98
N GLY A 90 -7.96 14.76 2.46
CA GLY A 90 -7.87 16.20 2.73
C GLY A 90 -7.10 16.58 4.00
N ALA A 91 -6.62 15.60 4.77
CA ALA A 91 -5.75 15.80 5.93
C ALA A 91 -4.35 15.23 5.65
N ASP A 92 -3.58 15.95 4.85
CA ASP A 92 -2.22 15.57 4.53
C ASP A 92 -1.29 15.71 5.74
N LEU A 93 -0.27 14.87 5.79
CA LEU A 93 0.78 14.91 6.80
C LEU A 93 2.16 14.91 6.15
N HIS A 94 3.16 15.36 6.89
CA HIS A 94 4.54 15.49 6.40
C HIS A 94 5.51 14.71 7.29
N LEU A 95 6.42 13.97 6.64
CA LEU A 95 7.52 13.24 7.25
C LEU A 95 8.81 13.85 6.72
N GLY A 96 9.26 14.95 7.33
CA GLY A 96 10.28 15.80 6.72
C GLY A 96 9.82 16.31 5.35
N ASP A 97 10.59 16.01 4.31
CA ASP A 97 10.30 16.45 2.93
C ASP A 97 9.30 15.55 2.19
N VAL A 98 8.90 14.41 2.78
CA VAL A 98 7.88 13.52 2.21
C VAL A 98 6.50 14.00 2.64
N ARG A 99 5.65 14.33 1.67
CA ARG A 99 4.21 14.55 1.88
C ARG A 99 3.47 13.23 1.70
N VAL A 100 2.67 12.88 2.70
CA VAL A 100 1.76 11.74 2.67
C VAL A 100 0.34 12.27 2.50
N ARG A 101 -0.32 11.87 1.40
CA ARG A 101 -1.69 12.27 1.07
C ARG A 101 -2.61 11.07 1.18
N PRO A 102 -3.55 11.06 2.14
CA PRO A 102 -4.59 10.05 2.18
C PRO A 102 -5.56 10.20 1.00
N VAL A 103 -5.94 9.10 0.36
CA VAL A 103 -6.81 9.06 -0.82
C VAL A 103 -7.86 7.98 -0.66
N GLY A 104 -9.13 8.33 -0.92
CA GLY A 104 -10.25 7.41 -0.75
C GLY A 104 -10.75 7.34 0.69
N ALA A 105 -11.78 6.52 0.89
CA ALA A 105 -12.43 6.37 2.19
C ALA A 105 -12.99 4.96 2.44
N LEU A 106 -13.29 4.20 1.38
CA LEU A 106 -13.95 2.90 1.48
C LEU A 106 -13.16 1.85 0.73
N HIS A 107 -13.24 0.64 1.27
CA HIS A 107 -12.76 -0.56 0.60
C HIS A 107 -13.62 -0.86 -0.64
N ALA A 108 -13.03 -1.51 -1.64
CA ALA A 108 -13.76 -2.03 -2.79
C ALA A 108 -14.93 -2.93 -2.35
N PHE A 109 -16.04 -2.87 -3.07
CA PHE A 109 -17.19 -3.70 -2.76
C PHE A 109 -16.84 -5.19 -2.90
N ASN A 110 -17.07 -5.96 -1.83
CA ASN A 110 -16.87 -7.41 -1.85
C ASN A 110 -18.19 -8.14 -2.16
N HIS A 111 -19.18 -8.02 -1.29
CA HIS A 111 -20.48 -8.66 -1.46
C HIS A 111 -21.56 -7.98 -0.61
N GLN A 112 -22.83 -8.06 -0.99
CA GLN A 112 -23.98 -7.46 -0.25
C GLN A 112 -24.17 -7.99 1.18
N TRP A 113 -23.50 -9.09 1.55
CA TRP A 113 -23.55 -9.68 2.90
C TRP A 113 -22.29 -9.44 3.73
N ILE A 114 -21.33 -8.70 3.17
CA ILE A 114 -20.08 -8.34 3.82
C ILE A 114 -20.09 -6.81 3.92
N PRO A 115 -20.04 -6.22 5.12
CA PRO A 115 -19.98 -4.77 5.27
C PRO A 115 -18.77 -4.20 4.53
N THR A 116 -18.96 -3.13 3.77
CA THR A 116 -17.85 -2.33 3.27
C THR A 116 -17.24 -1.55 4.42
N VAL A 117 -15.94 -1.76 4.66
CA VAL A 117 -15.18 -1.10 5.73
C VAL A 117 -14.43 0.11 5.18
N ALA A 118 -13.85 0.91 6.08
CA ALA A 118 -12.96 1.98 5.69
C ALA A 118 -11.70 1.41 5.01
N ASN A 119 -11.25 2.10 3.96
CA ASN A 119 -9.94 1.91 3.35
C ASN A 119 -9.45 3.27 2.86
N VAL A 120 -8.25 3.66 3.28
CA VAL A 120 -7.64 4.92 2.88
C VAL A 120 -6.27 4.62 2.30
N GLY A 121 -6.15 4.75 0.98
CA GLY A 121 -4.88 4.65 0.29
C GLY A 121 -3.95 5.81 0.65
N VAL A 122 -2.65 5.64 0.38
CA VAL A 122 -1.63 6.65 0.67
C VAL A 122 -0.83 6.98 -0.58
N ARG A 123 -0.78 8.26 -0.92
CA ARG A 123 0.16 8.79 -1.90
C ARG A 123 1.35 9.43 -1.21
N LEU A 124 2.55 9.10 -1.67
CA LEU A 124 3.81 9.67 -1.22
C LEU A 124 4.37 10.57 -2.31
N ASP A 125 4.71 11.80 -1.94
CA ASP A 125 5.31 12.80 -2.82
C ASP A 125 6.56 13.39 -2.13
N ALA A 126 7.66 13.53 -2.86
CA ALA A 126 8.84 14.27 -2.43
C ALA A 126 9.52 14.95 -3.62
N ALA A 127 10.08 16.14 -3.42
CA ALA A 127 10.66 16.92 -4.51
C ALA A 127 11.86 16.19 -5.13
N GLY A 128 11.85 16.03 -6.46
CA GLY A 128 12.94 15.36 -7.20
C GLY A 128 12.90 13.83 -7.15
N GLU A 129 11.89 13.24 -6.52
CA GLU A 129 11.67 11.81 -6.44
C GLU A 129 10.39 11.43 -7.21
N PRO A 130 10.26 10.18 -7.72
CA PRO A 130 9.01 9.72 -8.28
C PRO A 130 7.92 9.67 -7.20
N SER A 131 6.67 9.92 -7.58
CA SER A 131 5.51 9.76 -6.71
C SER A 131 5.02 8.30 -6.66
N LEU A 132 4.55 7.85 -5.51
CA LEU A 132 3.99 6.51 -5.32
C LEU A 132 2.56 6.60 -4.79
N PHE A 133 1.63 5.82 -5.34
CA PHE A 133 0.31 5.61 -4.73
C PHE A 133 0.10 4.14 -4.34
N HIS A 134 -0.20 3.90 -3.06
CA HIS A 134 -0.63 2.61 -2.53
C HIS A 134 -2.12 2.67 -2.20
N PRO A 135 -3.01 2.01 -2.97
CA PRO A 135 -4.45 2.19 -2.81
C PRO A 135 -5.05 1.40 -1.63
N GLY A 136 -4.30 0.45 -1.05
CA GLY A 136 -4.90 -0.60 -0.23
C GLY A 136 -5.84 -1.43 -1.11
N ASP A 137 -7.00 -1.76 -0.60
CA ASP A 137 -8.00 -2.59 -1.28
C ASP A 137 -9.10 -1.76 -1.92
N ALA A 138 -8.71 -0.83 -2.79
CA ALA A 138 -9.63 0.05 -3.49
C ALA A 138 -9.16 0.35 -4.91
N TYR A 139 -10.11 0.51 -5.84
CA TYR A 139 -9.84 0.95 -7.22
C TYR A 139 -10.53 2.26 -7.59
N ASP A 140 -11.19 2.93 -6.64
CA ASP A 140 -11.91 4.20 -6.85
C ASP A 140 -11.09 5.44 -6.42
N GLY A 141 -9.90 5.23 -5.86
CA GLY A 141 -9.01 6.32 -5.45
C GLY A 141 -8.60 7.23 -6.61
N GLU A 142 -8.53 8.53 -6.33
CA GLU A 142 -8.12 9.58 -7.27
C GLU A 142 -6.88 10.32 -6.74
N PRO A 143 -5.67 9.73 -6.88
CA PRO A 143 -4.44 10.33 -6.36
C PRO A 143 -3.97 11.55 -7.17
N GLY A 144 -4.53 11.80 -8.36
CA GLY A 144 -3.98 12.67 -9.41
C GLY A 144 -2.83 11.99 -10.16
N ASP A 145 -2.09 12.76 -10.96
CA ASP A 145 -0.97 12.22 -11.77
C ASP A 145 0.10 11.57 -10.88
N ILE A 146 0.40 10.29 -11.12
CA ILE A 146 1.35 9.49 -10.34
C ILE A 146 2.40 8.81 -11.23
N ASP A 147 3.60 8.64 -10.71
CA ASP A 147 4.68 7.93 -11.42
C ASP A 147 4.57 6.43 -11.23
N VAL A 148 4.38 6.01 -9.97
CA VAL A 148 4.34 4.61 -9.54
C VAL A 148 3.01 4.29 -8.89
N LEU A 149 2.34 3.26 -9.41
CA LEU A 149 1.09 2.73 -8.83
C LEU A 149 1.33 1.36 -8.23
N ALA A 150 1.02 1.18 -6.95
CA ALA A 150 0.85 -0.17 -6.40
C ALA A 150 -0.50 -0.72 -6.87
N VAL A 151 -0.52 -1.93 -7.43
CA VAL A 151 -1.71 -2.50 -8.07
C VAL A 151 -2.09 -3.79 -7.38
N PRO A 152 -3.20 -3.82 -6.61
CA PRO A 152 -3.82 -5.08 -6.19
C PRO A 152 -4.13 -5.91 -7.43
N ILE A 153 -3.58 -7.12 -7.51
CA ILE A 153 -3.76 -7.97 -8.70
C ILE A 153 -4.78 -9.08 -8.50
N ASN A 154 -5.02 -9.52 -7.26
CA ASN A 154 -5.97 -10.59 -7.00
C ASN A 154 -6.56 -10.49 -5.59
N ALA A 155 -7.88 -10.45 -5.47
CA ALA A 155 -8.59 -10.51 -4.21
C ALA A 155 -9.98 -11.10 -4.41
N PRO A 156 -10.69 -11.52 -3.34
CA PRO A 156 -12.08 -11.99 -3.45
C PRO A 156 -13.02 -10.97 -4.09
N TRP A 157 -12.69 -9.68 -3.97
CA TRP A 157 -13.49 -8.55 -4.43
C TRP A 157 -13.13 -8.05 -5.84
N CYS A 158 -12.08 -8.55 -6.48
CA CYS A 158 -11.62 -8.03 -7.79
C CYS A 158 -11.67 -9.05 -8.92
N ALA A 159 -11.94 -8.57 -10.14
CA ALA A 159 -11.60 -9.25 -11.38
C ALA A 159 -10.40 -8.57 -12.07
N VAL A 160 -9.63 -9.31 -12.87
CA VAL A 160 -8.46 -8.78 -13.59
C VAL A 160 -8.80 -7.57 -14.48
N ARG A 161 -10.03 -7.53 -15.02
CA ARG A 161 -10.53 -6.40 -15.80
C ARG A 161 -10.57 -5.11 -14.98
N ASP A 162 -10.88 -5.20 -13.69
CA ASP A 162 -11.01 -4.04 -12.82
C ASP A 162 -9.61 -3.49 -12.49
N SER A 163 -8.60 -4.36 -12.32
CA SER A 163 -7.19 -3.96 -12.22
C SER A 163 -6.70 -3.29 -13.51
N ILE A 164 -7.06 -3.81 -14.69
CA ILE A 164 -6.74 -3.17 -15.98
C ILE A 164 -7.38 -1.79 -16.06
N ASP A 165 -8.67 -1.68 -15.78
CA ASP A 165 -9.39 -0.40 -15.82
C ASP A 165 -8.81 0.60 -14.82
N PHE A 166 -8.42 0.15 -13.63
CA PHE A 166 -7.76 0.99 -12.62
C PHE A 166 -6.42 1.56 -13.12
N VAL A 167 -5.55 0.70 -13.68
CA VAL A 167 -4.27 1.13 -14.24
C VAL A 167 -4.47 2.07 -15.43
N ARG A 168 -5.40 1.77 -16.34
CA ARG A 168 -5.69 2.64 -17.49
C ARG A 168 -6.25 3.99 -17.06
N ARG A 169 -7.12 4.01 -16.04
CA ARG A 169 -7.74 5.24 -15.52
C ARG A 169 -6.69 6.18 -14.92
N LEU A 170 -5.75 5.65 -14.15
CA LEU A 170 -4.70 6.44 -13.51
C LEU A 170 -3.48 6.71 -14.40
N ALA A 171 -3.32 5.93 -15.47
CA ALA A 171 -2.24 6.04 -16.46
C ALA A 171 -0.83 6.24 -15.85
N PRO A 172 -0.40 5.39 -14.89
CA PRO A 172 0.94 5.47 -14.32
C PRO A 172 2.02 5.20 -15.37
N ARG A 173 3.22 5.73 -15.13
CA ARG A 173 4.42 5.33 -15.90
C ARG A 173 4.91 3.94 -15.48
N SER A 174 4.73 3.59 -14.21
CA SER A 174 5.24 2.37 -13.60
C SER A 174 4.23 1.75 -12.64
N MET A 175 4.24 0.42 -12.53
CA MET A 175 3.44 -0.28 -11.53
C MET A 175 4.25 -1.28 -10.71
N VAL A 176 3.85 -1.45 -9.45
CA VAL A 176 4.33 -2.49 -8.53
C VAL A 176 3.13 -3.37 -8.17
N PRO A 177 3.12 -4.66 -8.51
CA PRO A 177 2.04 -5.56 -8.09
C PRO A 177 2.01 -5.71 -6.57
N ILE A 178 0.81 -5.70 -6.00
CA ILE A 178 0.53 -6.05 -4.61
C ILE A 178 -0.67 -7.01 -4.55
N HIS A 179 -1.01 -7.49 -3.36
CA HIS A 179 -2.14 -8.36 -3.10
C HIS A 179 -2.07 -9.68 -3.91
N ASP A 180 -0.87 -10.29 -3.97
CA ASP A 180 -0.56 -11.48 -4.77
C ASP A 180 -0.43 -12.78 -3.93
N GLY A 181 -0.39 -12.66 -2.61
CA GLY A 181 -0.25 -13.79 -1.67
C GLY A 181 -1.34 -14.86 -1.72
N LEU A 182 -2.47 -14.60 -2.41
CA LEU A 182 -3.57 -15.56 -2.58
C LEU A 182 -3.40 -16.49 -3.78
N VAL A 183 -2.50 -16.17 -4.71
CA VAL A 183 -2.38 -16.88 -5.99
C VAL A 183 -1.10 -17.71 -6.10
N ALA A 184 -1.23 -18.90 -6.68
CA ALA A 184 -0.09 -19.69 -7.08
C ALA A 184 0.68 -19.02 -8.24
N PRO A 185 1.98 -19.34 -8.45
CA PRO A 185 2.80 -18.67 -9.45
C PRO A 185 2.24 -18.63 -10.89
N PRO A 186 1.61 -19.69 -11.42
CA PRO A 186 0.98 -19.62 -12.75
C PRO A 186 -0.19 -18.64 -12.82
N GLY A 187 -1.00 -18.58 -11.76
CA GLY A 187 -2.11 -17.61 -11.66
C GLY A 187 -1.58 -16.19 -11.58
N ARG A 188 -0.58 -15.94 -10.73
CA ARG A 188 0.10 -14.64 -10.64
C ARG A 188 0.62 -14.17 -11.99
N ALA A 189 1.32 -15.04 -12.73
CA ALA A 189 1.85 -14.71 -14.06
C ALA A 189 0.75 -14.32 -15.06
N LEU A 190 -0.43 -14.96 -14.99
CA LEU A 190 -1.58 -14.61 -15.82
C LEU A 190 -2.08 -13.19 -15.52
N TYR A 191 -2.28 -12.84 -14.25
CA TYR A 191 -2.71 -11.49 -13.85
C TYR A 191 -1.70 -10.43 -14.30
N LEU A 192 -0.41 -10.65 -14.04
CA LEU A 192 0.65 -9.71 -14.45
C LEU A 192 0.70 -9.52 -15.96
N THR A 193 0.59 -10.61 -16.73
CA THR A 193 0.59 -10.53 -18.20
C THR A 193 -0.61 -9.72 -18.70
N HIS A 194 -1.81 -9.96 -18.16
CA HIS A 194 -3.01 -9.24 -18.55
C HIS A 194 -2.93 -7.74 -18.23
N ILE A 195 -2.49 -7.40 -17.01
CA ILE A 195 -2.38 -5.99 -16.60
C ILE A 195 -1.27 -5.29 -17.38
N ALA A 196 -0.08 -5.89 -17.50
CA ALA A 196 1.03 -5.28 -18.24
C ALA A 196 0.73 -5.09 -19.73
N THR A 197 0.01 -6.03 -20.36
CA THR A 197 -0.33 -5.94 -21.79
C THR A 197 -1.43 -4.93 -22.08
N ASN A 198 -2.39 -4.77 -21.15
CA ASN A 198 -3.62 -3.99 -21.42
C ASN A 198 -3.72 -2.69 -20.61
N GLY A 199 -2.86 -2.49 -19.61
CA GLY A 199 -2.88 -1.35 -18.68
C GLY A 199 -2.42 -0.03 -19.29
N GLY A 200 -1.66 -0.05 -20.38
CA GLY A 200 -1.17 1.14 -21.08
C GLY A 200 0.01 0.82 -22.00
N ASP A 201 0.27 1.68 -22.99
CA ASP A 201 1.28 1.40 -24.02
C ASP A 201 2.73 1.56 -23.51
N ASP A 202 2.95 2.45 -22.53
CA ASP A 202 4.27 2.76 -21.95
C ASP A 202 4.40 2.33 -20.47
N LEU A 203 3.57 1.38 -20.04
CA LEU A 203 3.52 0.92 -18.65
C LEU A 203 4.72 0.01 -18.32
N THR A 204 5.55 0.43 -17.35
CA THR A 204 6.64 -0.42 -16.84
C THR A 204 6.19 -1.23 -15.63
N LEU A 205 6.22 -2.57 -15.73
CA LEU A 205 5.99 -3.47 -14.60
C LEU A 205 7.30 -3.68 -13.80
N HIS A 206 7.28 -3.33 -12.51
CA HIS A 206 8.33 -3.65 -11.55
C HIS A 206 7.88 -4.81 -10.65
N ASP A 207 8.22 -6.05 -11.03
CA ASP A 207 7.97 -7.22 -10.20
C ASP A 207 9.05 -7.38 -9.11
N LEU A 208 8.76 -6.86 -7.93
CA LEU A 208 9.71 -6.74 -6.81
C LEU A 208 9.76 -7.97 -5.89
N ALA A 209 8.86 -8.94 -6.07
CA ALA A 209 8.72 -10.07 -5.17
C ALA A 209 10.03 -10.86 -5.04
N GLY A 210 10.55 -10.99 -3.81
CA GLY A 210 11.79 -11.72 -3.52
C GLY A 210 13.08 -11.05 -4.01
N ARG A 211 13.04 -9.78 -4.46
CA ARG A 211 14.22 -9.08 -4.99
C ARG A 211 14.96 -8.19 -3.99
N GLY A 212 14.46 -8.05 -2.77
CA GLY A 212 14.97 -7.09 -1.80
C GLY A 212 14.66 -5.65 -2.25
N ALA A 213 15.52 -4.70 -1.87
CA ALA A 213 15.35 -3.30 -2.22
C ALA A 213 15.67 -3.03 -3.69
N VAL A 214 14.73 -2.44 -4.42
CA VAL A 214 14.87 -2.08 -5.83
C VAL A 214 14.70 -0.57 -5.98
N SER A 215 15.60 0.06 -6.75
CA SER A 215 15.49 1.48 -7.07
C SER A 215 14.50 1.68 -8.20
N ILE A 216 13.52 2.56 -8.01
CA ILE A 216 12.56 2.94 -9.05
C ILE A 216 13.04 4.25 -9.68
N PRO A 217 13.27 4.27 -11.02
CA PRO A 217 13.79 5.43 -11.74
C PRO A 217 12.75 6.54 -11.96
#